data_AF-A0A2E4MRS7-F1
#
_entry.id   AF-A0A2E4MRS7-F1
#
_cell.length_a   1.000
_cell.length_b   1.000
_cell.length_c   1.000
_cell.angle_alpha   90.00
_cell.angle_beta   90.00
_cell.angle_gamma   90.00
#
_symmetry.space_group_name_H-M   'P 1'
#
loop_
_entity.id
_entity.type
_entity.pdbx_description
1 polymer ?
#
loop_
_entity_poly.entity_id
_entity_poly.type
_entity_poly.pdbx_seq_one_letter_code
_entity_poly.pdbx_strand_id
1 'polypeptide(L)' 'MTELSGKCVIAIGERDGIPGPAIAEVVRSAGAREVVSFTQCFV' A
#
# COMPACT_ATOMS: atom_id res chain seq x y z
N MET A 1 10.01 -3.45 -16.62
CA MET A 1 10.28 -2.85 -15.30
C MET A 1 8.98 -2.16 -14.89
N THR A 2 8.39 -2.51 -13.75
CA THR A 2 7.09 -1.96 -13.29
C THR A 2 7.20 -0.47 -13.02
N GLU A 3 6.15 0.30 -13.30
CA GLU A 3 6.15 1.76 -13.05
C GLU A 3 6.37 2.12 -11.57
N LEU A 4 6.04 1.21 -10.65
CA LEU A 4 6.17 1.41 -9.20
C LEU A 4 7.60 1.21 -8.69
N SER A 5 8.50 0.61 -9.48
CA SER A 5 9.86 0.28 -9.04
C SER A 5 10.64 1.54 -8.63
N GLY A 6 11.22 1.53 -7.43
CA GLY A 6 11.99 2.64 -6.86
C GLY A 6 11.17 3.83 -6.36
N LYS A 7 9.84 3.82 -6.51
CA LYS A 7 8.96 4.88 -5.99
C LYS A 7 8.66 4.68 -4.50
N CYS A 8 8.41 5.78 -3.80
CA CYS A 8 7.92 5.75 -2.42
C CYS A 8 6.39 5.75 -2.42
N VAL A 9 5.75 4.90 -1.62
CA VAL A 9 4.29 4.73 -1.60
C VAL A 9 3.75 4.79 -0.17
N ILE A 10 2.66 5.54 0.01
CA ILE A 10 1.80 5.49 1.20
C ILE A 10 0.63 4.57 0.87
N ALA A 11 0.42 3.52 1.67
CA ALA A 11 -0.65 2.54 1.45
C ALA A 11 -1.81 2.77 2.43
N ILE A 12 -2.90 3.36 1.93
CA ILE A 12 -4.12 3.63 2.70
C ILE A 12 -5.18 2.62 2.29
N GLY A 13 -5.63 1.80 3.24
CA GLY A 13 -6.71 0.85 3.04
C GLY A 13 -7.99 1.22 3.78
N GLU A 14 -9.01 0.40 3.59
CA GLU A 14 -10.33 0.51 4.21
C GLU A 14 -10.61 -0.75 5.06
N ARG A 15 -11.35 -0.60 6.16
CA ARG A 15 -11.63 -1.68 7.13
C ARG A 15 -12.40 -2.83 6.51
N ASP A 16 -13.46 -2.50 5.77
CA ASP A 16 -14.39 -3.48 5.21
C ASP A 16 -14.02 -3.88 3.76
N GLY A 17 -13.11 -3.12 3.14
CA GLY A 17 -12.52 -3.35 1.82
C GLY A 17 -11.10 -3.91 1.87
N ILE A 18 -10.17 -3.28 1.11
CA ILE A 18 -8.78 -3.72 1.04
C ILE A 18 -7.97 -3.07 2.17
N PRO A 19 -7.35 -3.85 3.07
CA PRO A 19 -6.58 -3.29 4.18
C PRO A 19 -5.24 -2.72 3.68
N GLY A 20 -4.75 -1.65 4.34
CA GLY A 20 -3.51 -0.97 3.98
C GLY A 20 -2.30 -1.92 3.88
N PRO A 21 -2.12 -2.88 4.81
CA PRO A 21 -1.06 -3.88 4.73
C PRO A 21 -1.09 -4.76 3.47
N ALA A 22 -2.27 -5.06 2.91
CA ALA A 22 -2.36 -5.84 1.67
C ALA A 22 -1.86 -5.01 0.47
N ILE A 23 -2.23 -3.73 0.41
CA ILE A 23 -1.74 -2.80 -0.62
C ILE A 23 -0.21 -2.65 -0.50
N ALA A 24 0.30 -2.52 0.72
CA ALA A 24 1.73 -2.42 1.01
C ALA A 24 2.54 -3.62 0.49
N GLU A 25 2.01 -4.83 0.64
CA GLU A 25 2.66 -6.06 0.14
C GLU A 25 2.74 -6.10 -1.39
N VAL A 26 1.65 -5.72 -2.07
CA VAL A 26 1.60 -5.63 -3.53
C VAL A 26 2.63 -4.63 -4.05
N VAL A 27 2.71 -3.42 -3.49
CA VAL A 27 3.65 -2.40 -3.98
C VAL A 27 5.10 -2.78 -3.69
N ARG A 28 5.39 -3.47 -2.57
CA ARG A 28 6.73 -4.03 -2.30
C ARG A 28 7.12 -5.07 -3.35
N SER A 29 6.22 -5.99 -3.71
CA SER A 29 6.48 -6.96 -4.78
C SER A 29 6.69 -6.31 -6.15
N ALA A 30 6.10 -5.14 -6.38
CA ALA A 30 6.28 -4.34 -7.59
C ALA A 30 7.58 -3.49 -7.58
N GLY A 31 8.41 -3.59 -6.54
CA GLY A 31 9.69 -2.89 -6.40
C GLY A 31 9.60 -1.50 -5.78
N ALA A 32 8.45 -1.11 -5.24
CA ALA A 32 8.29 0.15 -4.53
C ALA A 32 8.74 0.04 -3.07
N ARG A 33 9.01 1.20 -2.47
CA ARG A 33 9.27 1.34 -1.03
C ARG A 33 8.02 1.88 -0.34
N GLU A 34 7.38 1.05 0.46
CA GLU A 34 6.35 1.48 1.41
C GLU A 34 6.99 2.42 2.46
N VAL A 35 6.42 3.59 2.67
CA VAL A 35 6.86 4.54 3.73
C VAL A 35 5.94 4.52 4.94
N VAL A 36 4.64 4.34 4.73
CA VAL A 36 3.61 4.28 5.77
C VAL A 36 2.45 3.43 5.24
N SER A 37 1.86 2.57 6.07
CA SER A 37 0.57 1.93 5.81
C SER A 37 -0.38 2.07 6.99
N PHE A 38 -1.66 2.29 6.69
CA PHE A 38 -2.74 2.26 7.67
C PHE A 38 -4.07 1.94 7.01
N THR A 39 -5.02 1.46 7.82
CA THR A 39 -6.39 1.19 7.41
C THR A 39 -7.31 2.22 8.06
N GLN A 40 -8.17 2.86 7.27
CA GLN A 40 -9.17 3.80 7.76
C GLN A 40 -10.50 3.09 8.02
N CYS A 41 -11.10 3.40 9.17
CA CYS A 41 -12.45 2.97 9.51
C CYS A 41 -13.37 4.20 9.35
N PHE A 42 -14.12 4.28 8.26
CA PHE A 42 -15.20 5.26 8.15
C PHE A 42 -16.42 4.66 8.85
N VAL A 43 -16.69 5.12 10.07
CA VAL A 43 -17.95 4.88 10.79
C VAL A 43 -18.87 6.07 10.66
#